data_AF-A0A956QEV8-F1
#
_entry.id   AF-A0A956QEV8-F1
#
_cell.length_a   1.000
_cell.length_b   1.000
_cell.length_c   1.000
_cell.angle_alpha   90.00
_cell.angle_beta   90.00
_cell.angle_gamma   90.00
#
_symmetry.space_group_name_H-M   'P 1'
#
loop_
_entity.id
_entity.type
_entity.pdbx_description
1 polymer ?
#
loop_
_entity_poly.entity_id
_entity_poly.type
_entity_poly.pdbx_seq_one_letter_code
_entity_poly.pdbx_strand_id
1 'polypeptide(L)' 'MPLITHPAVSFEVDGEGFHLERGRAYEINNLLAHGVKNPGPGDRVHLIFDYHEA' A
#
# COMPACT_ATOMS: atom_id res chain seq x y z
N MET A 1 0.84 -4.77 -4.69
CA MET A 1 0.77 -6.00 -3.88
C MET A 1 1.89 -6.02 -2.82
N PRO A 2 1.58 -6.12 -1.52
CA PRO A 2 2.60 -6.21 -0.47
C PRO A 2 3.31 -7.59 -0.50
N LEU A 3 4.65 -7.57 -0.53
CA LEU A 3 5.51 -8.77 -0.42
C LEU A 3 6.01 -8.96 1.01
N ILE A 4 6.37 -7.86 1.66
CA ILE A 4 6.77 -7.76 3.07
C ILE A 4 6.01 -6.58 3.67
N THR A 5 5.23 -6.83 4.73
CA THR A 5 4.41 -5.82 5.42
C THR A 5 4.24 -6.21 6.89
N HIS A 6 3.90 -5.23 7.72
CA HIS A 6 3.63 -5.41 9.15
C HIS A 6 2.20 -4.95 9.48
N PRO A 7 1.48 -5.55 10.44
CA PRO A 7 0.09 -5.17 10.79
C PRO A 7 -0.09 -3.69 11.17
N ALA A 8 0.98 -3.04 11.64
CA ALA A 8 0.98 -1.61 11.99
C ALA A 8 1.20 -0.66 10.80
N VAL A 9 1.49 -1.18 9.60
CA VAL A 9 1.62 -0.37 8.38
C VAL A 9 0.22 0.00 7.89
N SER A 10 0.01 1.30 7.65
CA SER A 10 -1.17 1.81 6.96
C SER A 10 -0.80 2.55 5.69
N PHE A 11 -1.51 2.25 4.61
CA PHE A 11 -1.62 3.12 3.44
C PHE A 11 -2.75 4.11 3.69
N GLU A 12 -2.49 5.40 3.50
CA GLU A 12 -3.48 6.46 3.67
C GLU A 12 -3.86 7.03 2.32
N VAL A 13 -5.15 7.18 2.05
CA VAL A 13 -5.68 7.85 0.87
C VAL A 13 -6.93 8.63 1.27
N ASP A 14 -6.95 9.92 0.93
CA ASP A 14 -8.05 10.85 1.23
C ASP A 14 -8.47 10.87 2.72
N GLY A 15 -7.49 10.73 3.62
CA GLY A 15 -7.72 10.69 5.06
C GLY A 15 -8.17 9.34 5.62
N GLU A 16 -8.40 8.33 4.77
CA GLU A 16 -8.73 6.97 5.18
C GLU A 16 -7.49 6.07 5.20
N GLY A 17 -7.37 5.26 6.26
CA GLY A 17 -6.23 4.37 6.48
C GLY A 17 -6.59 2.90 6.25
N PHE A 18 -5.76 2.20 5.49
CA PHE A 18 -5.94 0.79 5.13
C PHE A 18 -4.69 -0.02 5.45
N HIS A 19 -4.87 -1.17 6.12
CA HIS A 19 -3.83 -2.18 6.17
C HIS A 19 -3.89 -3.03 4.89
N LEU A 20 -2.82 -3.01 4.11
CA LEU A 20 -2.70 -3.82 2.90
C LEU A 20 -2.06 -5.18 3.25
N GLU A 21 -2.80 -6.26 3.04
CA GLU A 21 -2.40 -7.61 3.40
C GLU A 21 -1.35 -8.19 2.44
N ARG A 22 -0.42 -8.98 2.98
CA ARG A 22 0.60 -9.68 2.21
C ARG A 22 -0.04 -10.56 1.13
N GLY A 23 0.49 -10.50 -0.09
CA GLY A 23 0.06 -11.34 -1.21
C GLY A 23 -1.26 -10.93 -1.85
N ARG A 24 -1.94 -9.87 -1.39
CA ARG A 24 -3.13 -9.32 -2.04
C ARG A 24 -2.77 -8.17 -2.97
N ALA A 25 -3.32 -8.22 -4.18
CA ALA A 25 -3.28 -7.10 -5.11
C ALA A 25 -4.38 -6.10 -4.75
N TYR A 26 -4.05 -4.82 -4.82
CA TYR A 26 -4.95 -3.72 -4.55
C TYR A 26 -4.82 -2.74 -5.71
N GLU A 27 -5.95 -2.31 -6.22
CA GLU A 27 -6.02 -1.11 -7.04
C GLU A 27 -6.11 0.09 -6.10
N ILE A 28 -5.31 1.13 -6.38
CA ILE A 28 -5.29 2.34 -5.56
C ILE A 28 -5.56 3.54 -6.45
N ASN A 29 -6.38 4.47 -5.97
CA ASN A 29 -6.52 5.77 -6.60
C ASN A 29 -5.37 6.68 -6.17
N ASN A 30 -4.29 6.67 -6.95
CA ASN A 30 -3.09 7.47 -6.69
C ASN A 30 -3.24 8.96 -7.10
N LEU A 31 -4.38 9.37 -7.65
CA LEU A 31 -4.68 10.78 -7.95
C LEU A 31 -5.07 11.57 -6.70
N LEU A 32 -5.53 10.88 -5.65
CA LEU A 32 -5.88 11.49 -4.36
C LEU A 32 -4.63 11.69 -3.50
N ALA A 33 -4.74 12.58 -2.50
CA ALA A 33 -3.69 12.76 -1.50
C ALA A 33 -3.47 11.42 -0.77
N HIS A 34 -2.24 10.92 -0.82
CA HIS A 34 -1.91 9.61 -0.27
C HIS A 34 -0.57 9.62 0.45
N GLY A 35 -0.41 8.66 1.36
CA GLY A 35 0.77 8.50 2.18
C GLY A 35 0.89 7.10 2.76
N VAL A 36 1.98 6.86 3.47
CA VAL A 36 2.19 5.60 4.19
C VAL A 36 2.71 5.92 5.58
N LYS A 37 2.11 5.30 6.59
CA LYS A 37 2.68 5.21 7.93
C LYS A 37 3.32 3.84 8.09
N ASN A 38 4.61 3.81 8.45
CA ASN A 38 5.36 2.58 8.67
C ASN A 38 5.99 2.54 10.08
N PRO A 39 5.17 2.45 11.15
CA PRO A 39 5.67 2.44 12.53
C PRO A 39 6.16 1.05 12.99
N GLY A 40 6.10 0.02 12.13
CA GLY A 40 6.48 -1.35 12.48
C GLY A 40 7.99 -1.59 12.37
N PRO A 41 8.53 -2.61 13.07
CA PRO A 41 9.90 -3.04 12.88
C PRO A 41 10.08 -3.74 11.52
N GLY A 42 11.22 -3.51 10.88
CA GLY A 42 11.62 -4.19 9.65
C GLY A 42 11.25 -3.46 8.36
N ASP A 43 11.64 -4.07 7.24
CA ASP A 43 11.45 -3.50 5.92
C ASP A 43 9.99 -3.61 5.45
N ARG A 44 9.62 -2.71 4.54
CA ARG A 44 8.34 -2.75 3.81
C ARG A 44 8.61 -2.79 2.32
N VAL A 45 8.18 -3.87 1.67
CA VAL A 45 8.42 -4.09 0.23
C VAL A 45 7.10 -4.40 -0.46
N HIS A 46 6.73 -3.57 -1.43
CA HIS A 46 5.52 -3.72 -2.24
C HIS A 46 5.92 -3.83 -3.72
N LEU A 47 5.36 -4.80 -4.44
CA LEU A 47 5.35 -4.78 -5.89
C LEU A 47 4.29 -3.78 -6.35
N ILE A 48 4.71 -2.76 -7.09
CA ILE A 48 3.85 -1.77 -7.74
C ILE A 48 4.11 -1.89 -9.24
N PHE A 49 3.03 -1.90 -10.01
CA PHE A 49 3.08 -1.85 -11.46
C PHE A 49 1.91 -1.01 -11.94
N ASP A 50 2.14 -0.28 -13.02
CA ASP A 50 1.08 0.35 -13.79
C ASP A 50 0.70 -0.60 -14.92
N TYR A 51 -0.59 -0.65 -15.25
CA TYR A 51 -1.05 -1.33 -16.44
C TYR A 51 -1.94 -0.38 -17.24
N HIS A 52 -1.83 -0.47 -18.55
CA HIS A 52 -2.65 0.28 -19.49
C HIS A 52 -3.36 -0.72 -20.39
N GLU A 53 -4.60 -0.42 -20.76
CA GLU A 53 -5.26 -1.13 -21.87
C GLU A 53 -4.56 -0.75 -23.18
N ALA A 54 -4.49 -1.73 -24.10
CA ALA A 54 -3.82 -1.58 -25.40
C ALA A 54 -4.67 -0.81 -26.41
#